data_AF-A0A7K4LHK0-F1
#
_entry.id   AF-A0A7K4LHK0-F1
#
_cell.length_a   1.000
_cell.length_b   1.000
_cell.length_c   1.000
_cell.angle_alpha   90.00
_cell.angle_beta   90.00
_cell.angle_gamma   90.00
#
_symmetry.space_group_name_H-M   'P 1'
#
loop_
_entity.id
_entity.type
_entity.pdbx_description
1 polymer ?
#
loop_
_entity_poly.entity_id
_entity_poly.type
_entity_poly.pdbx_seq_one_letter_code
_entity_poly.pdbx_strand_id
1 'polypeptide(L)'
;MLQQILRDMYIDPELLAELNEEQKQILFYKMREEQLRRWKEREEKARMEEAMVRKTARCKQSNGKRVQWLHGKDGEVWVWVMGEAPGDKPYEQISEELIAERARQQAQKEAEELWRQKEAEITKKFRDAMAQEKARIVAEKWKVEIEDRKAAKLVEEKIQEELKKREEEERQKGEEQIRQQEEIRARELYLSLKQAQQHGQHNDDDQEWEEQLRRSKAADEERRHQARRARDEYRRQSLRAIQKGRVAGLSTLFKGTSLNSDPETKLNDGPSPLLSLSAPSSKIWERPSRPFSREVIVHWFKEEQLPRRAGFERNSNRVATWFHGIISRQEAEELLMNKSEGSFLVRVSEKIWGYALSYRQQSGFKHFLVDASGDFYSFLGVDPNRHATLTDLIDFHKEEIITSSGGELLLEPCGQQKSPPDYSPLFE
;
A
#
# COMPACT_ATOMS: atom_id res chain seq x y z
N MET A 1 5.50 -5.18 -9.63
CA MET A 1 4.85 -5.92 -8.51
C MET A 1 3.57 -5.24 -8.04
N LEU A 2 3.54 -3.91 -7.93
CA LEU A 2 2.31 -3.18 -7.56
C LEU A 2 1.10 -3.60 -8.42
N GLN A 3 1.30 -3.76 -9.74
CA GLN A 3 0.26 -4.29 -10.64
C GLN A 3 -0.25 -5.68 -10.25
N GLN A 4 0.61 -6.55 -9.73
CA GLN A 4 0.23 -7.89 -9.27
C GLN A 4 -0.59 -7.81 -7.97
N ILE A 5 -0.21 -6.95 -7.03
CA ILE A 5 -0.97 -6.69 -5.79
C ILE A 5 -2.33 -6.08 -6.13
N LEU A 6 -2.38 -5.13 -7.07
CA LEU A 6 -3.64 -4.56 -7.56
C LEU A 6 -4.47 -5.60 -8.33
N ARG A 7 -3.84 -6.54 -9.03
CA ARG A 7 -4.52 -7.67 -9.69
C ARG A 7 -5.17 -8.61 -8.68
N ASP A 8 -4.40 -9.06 -7.70
CA ASP A 8 -4.81 -10.10 -6.75
C ASP A 8 -5.56 -9.52 -5.54
N MET A 9 -5.52 -8.19 -5.36
CA MET A 9 -6.12 -7.46 -4.23
C MET A 9 -5.64 -7.96 -2.85
N TYR A 10 -4.46 -8.57 -2.80
CA TYR A 10 -3.86 -9.17 -1.61
C TYR A 10 -2.40 -8.73 -1.47
N ILE A 11 -2.02 -8.36 -0.24
CA ILE A 11 -0.62 -8.10 0.13
C ILE A 11 -0.23 -9.01 1.30
N ASP A 12 0.93 -9.63 1.19
CA ASP A 12 1.51 -10.48 2.24
C ASP A 12 1.83 -9.62 3.50
N PRO A 13 1.40 -10.02 4.71
CA PRO A 13 1.66 -9.27 5.94
C PRO A 13 3.14 -8.95 6.20
N GLU A 14 4.04 -9.86 5.82
CA GLU A 14 5.48 -9.64 5.99
C GLU A 14 6.00 -8.56 5.02
N LEU A 15 5.50 -8.57 3.78
CA LEU A 15 5.82 -7.54 2.79
C LEU A 15 5.25 -6.17 3.20
N LEU A 16 4.04 -6.16 3.76
CA LEU A 16 3.42 -4.95 4.30
C LEU A 16 4.26 -4.37 5.45
N ALA A 17 4.85 -5.22 6.30
CA ALA A 17 5.69 -4.78 7.41
C ALA A 17 7.02 -4.13 6.96
N GLU A 18 7.53 -4.49 5.77
CA GLU A 18 8.73 -3.89 5.19
C GLU A 18 8.48 -2.52 4.53
N LEU A 19 7.23 -2.19 4.19
CA LEU A 19 6.87 -0.88 3.64
C LEU A 19 6.91 0.20 4.73
N ASN A 20 7.44 1.37 4.37
CA ASN A 20 7.32 2.54 5.24
C ASN A 20 5.85 3.02 5.29
N GLU A 21 5.50 3.88 6.25
CA GLU A 21 4.11 4.31 6.48
C GLU A 21 3.50 5.06 5.28
N GLU A 22 4.29 5.87 4.58
CA GLU A 22 3.84 6.57 3.37
C GLU A 22 3.58 5.60 2.22
N GLN A 23 4.45 4.60 2.03
CA GLN A 23 4.30 3.55 1.03
C GLN A 23 3.05 2.71 1.28
N LYS A 24 2.75 2.40 2.55
CA LYS A 24 1.53 1.70 2.94
C LYS A 24 0.29 2.51 2.57
N GLN A 25 0.28 3.81 2.91
CA GLN A 25 -0.85 4.69 2.61
C GLN A 25 -1.09 4.82 1.10
N ILE A 26 -0.03 5.00 0.30
CA ILE A 26 -0.13 5.09 -1.16
C ILE A 26 -0.61 3.77 -1.76
N LEU A 27 -0.11 2.62 -1.27
CA LEU A 27 -0.58 1.31 -1.71
C LEU A 27 -2.07 1.11 -1.42
N PHE A 28 -2.53 1.40 -0.19
CA PHE A 28 -3.93 1.25 0.19
C PHE A 28 -4.84 2.15 -0.63
N TYR A 29 -4.40 3.37 -0.93
CA TYR A 29 -5.12 4.27 -1.84
C TYR A 29 -5.30 3.64 -3.22
N LYS A 30 -4.22 3.12 -3.82
CA LYS A 30 -4.26 2.46 -5.15
C LYS A 30 -5.12 1.19 -5.15
N MET A 31 -5.06 0.38 -4.09
CA MET A 31 -5.93 -0.79 -3.93
C MET A 31 -7.41 -0.38 -3.84
N ARG A 32 -7.71 0.72 -3.16
CA ARG A 32 -9.08 1.23 -3.06
C ARG A 32 -9.62 1.73 -4.40
N GLU A 33 -8.80 2.42 -5.19
CA GLU A 33 -9.16 2.83 -6.56
C GLU A 33 -9.51 1.62 -7.43
N GLU A 34 -8.71 0.55 -7.36
CA GLU A 34 -8.93 -0.66 -8.15
C GLU A 34 -10.19 -1.43 -7.72
N GLN A 35 -10.52 -1.47 -6.43
CA GLN A 35 -11.81 -2.01 -5.95
C GLN A 35 -13.00 -1.27 -6.55
N LEU A 36 -12.94 0.06 -6.58
CA LEU A 36 -14.01 0.90 -7.12
C LEU A 36 -14.17 0.68 -8.64
N ARG A 37 -13.06 0.56 -9.37
CA ARG A 37 -13.06 0.27 -10.81
C ARG A 37 -13.74 -1.08 -11.11
N ARG A 38 -13.33 -2.16 -10.43
CA ARG A 38 -13.90 -3.51 -10.61
C ARG A 38 -15.36 -3.62 -10.20
N TRP A 39 -15.77 -2.85 -9.19
CA TRP A 39 -17.17 -2.80 -8.79
C TRP A 39 -18.03 -2.16 -9.89
N LYS A 40 -17.60 -1.02 -10.46
CA LYS A 40 -18.30 -0.36 -11.57
C LYS A 40 -18.43 -1.27 -12.81
N GLU A 41 -17.37 -1.98 -13.18
CA GLU A 41 -17.41 -2.90 -14.33
C GLU A 41 -18.39 -4.07 -14.13
N ARG A 42 -18.48 -4.60 -12.90
CA ARG A 42 -19.45 -5.67 -12.59
C ARG A 42 -20.89 -5.17 -12.68
N GLU A 43 -21.17 -3.97 -12.18
CA GLU A 43 -22.49 -3.33 -12.28
C GLU A 43 -22.91 -3.15 -13.75
N GLU A 44 -22.01 -2.65 -14.61
CA GLU A 44 -22.30 -2.50 -16.03
C GLU A 44 -22.54 -3.83 -16.75
N LYS A 45 -21.75 -4.85 -16.42
CA LYS A 45 -21.91 -6.20 -17.00
C LYS A 45 -23.24 -6.82 -16.61
N ALA A 46 -23.64 -6.74 -15.34
CA ALA A 46 -24.93 -7.23 -14.88
C ALA A 46 -26.09 -6.55 -15.61
N ARG A 47 -26.01 -5.23 -15.82
CA ARG A 47 -27.01 -4.46 -16.57
C ARG A 47 -27.12 -4.92 -18.04
N MET A 48 -26.01 -5.23 -18.69
CA MET A 48 -26.02 -5.74 -20.08
C MET A 48 -26.62 -7.15 -20.18
N GLU A 49 -26.28 -8.03 -19.24
CA GLU A 49 -26.75 -9.41 -19.21
C GLU A 49 -28.27 -9.49 -19.00
N GLU A 50 -28.81 -8.68 -18.09
CA GLU A 50 -30.26 -8.53 -17.87
C GLU A 50 -30.99 -8.09 -19.15
N ALA A 51 -30.42 -7.14 -19.90
CA ALA A 51 -30.99 -6.68 -21.16
C ALA A 51 -31.00 -7.76 -22.26
N MET A 52 -30.06 -8.71 -22.23
CA MET A 52 -29.96 -9.80 -23.20
C MET A 52 -30.98 -10.91 -22.92
N VAL A 53 -31.17 -11.29 -21.65
CA VAL A 53 -32.17 -12.28 -21.22
C VAL A 53 -33.58 -11.82 -21.56
N ARG A 54 -33.86 -10.52 -21.42
CA ARG A 54 -35.17 -9.94 -21.77
C ARG A 54 -35.49 -10.02 -23.27
N LYS A 55 -34.48 -10.05 -24.14
CA LYS A 55 -34.66 -10.19 -25.60
C LYS A 55 -34.92 -11.64 -26.03
N THR A 56 -34.27 -12.62 -25.42
CA THR A 56 -34.43 -14.04 -25.78
C THR A 56 -35.79 -14.62 -25.37
N ALA A 57 -36.37 -14.12 -24.27
CA ALA A 57 -37.71 -14.52 -23.82
C ALA A 57 -38.83 -14.19 -24.84
N ARG A 58 -38.67 -13.12 -25.64
CA ARG A 58 -39.66 -12.69 -26.65
C ARG A 58 -39.72 -13.58 -27.90
N CYS A 59 -38.70 -14.40 -28.17
CA CYS A 59 -38.58 -15.12 -29.45
C CYS A 59 -39.19 -16.54 -29.43
N LYS A 60 -39.46 -17.11 -28.25
CA LYS A 60 -39.87 -18.53 -28.10
C LYS A 60 -41.39 -18.81 -28.25
N GLN A 61 -42.21 -17.82 -28.57
CA GLN A 61 -43.68 -17.98 -28.58
C GLN A 61 -44.31 -18.43 -29.91
N SER A 62 -43.53 -18.62 -30.98
CA SER A 62 -44.06 -19.00 -32.31
C SER A 62 -43.57 -20.38 -32.74
N ASN A 63 -44.34 -21.44 -32.54
CA ASN A 63 -44.19 -22.67 -33.34
C ASN A 63 -45.54 -23.36 -33.60
N GLY A 64 -45.83 -23.59 -34.88
CA GLY A 64 -47.14 -23.95 -35.43
C GLY A 64 -47.51 -25.43 -35.35
N LYS A 65 -48.81 -25.70 -35.27
CA LYS A 65 -49.41 -27.05 -35.25
C LYS A 65 -49.87 -27.42 -36.67
N ARG A 66 -49.74 -28.71 -37.05
CA ARG A 66 -50.21 -29.29 -38.33
C ARG A 66 -51.37 -30.26 -38.06
N VAL A 67 -52.42 -30.25 -38.90
CA VAL A 67 -53.64 -31.07 -38.78
C VAL A 67 -53.68 -32.14 -39.88
N GLN A 68 -54.13 -33.36 -39.55
CA GLN A 68 -54.43 -34.46 -40.50
C GLN A 68 -55.91 -34.88 -40.34
N TRP A 69 -56.60 -35.12 -41.45
CA TRP A 69 -58.04 -35.45 -41.48
C TRP A 69 -58.29 -36.95 -41.56
N LEU A 70 -59.31 -37.44 -40.85
CA LEU A 70 -59.78 -38.83 -40.89
C LEU A 70 -60.94 -38.94 -41.90
N HIS A 71 -61.08 -40.08 -42.59
CA HIS A 71 -62.12 -40.30 -43.61
C HIS A 71 -63.07 -41.43 -43.19
N GLY A 72 -64.36 -41.28 -43.52
CA GLY A 72 -65.44 -42.22 -43.26
C GLY A 72 -65.51 -43.36 -44.28
N LYS A 73 -66.47 -44.27 -44.09
CA LYS A 73 -66.68 -45.45 -44.96
C LYS A 73 -67.17 -45.10 -46.38
N ASP A 74 -67.66 -43.88 -46.53
CA ASP A 74 -68.10 -43.22 -47.75
C ASP A 74 -66.96 -42.50 -48.50
N GLY A 75 -65.76 -42.42 -47.91
CA GLY A 75 -64.62 -41.69 -48.46
C GLY A 75 -64.66 -40.18 -48.19
N GLU A 76 -65.70 -39.69 -47.52
CA GLU A 76 -65.82 -38.30 -47.06
C GLU A 76 -65.06 -38.09 -45.75
N VAL A 77 -64.77 -36.84 -45.36
CA VAL A 77 -64.12 -36.56 -44.08
C VAL A 77 -65.03 -36.99 -42.93
N TRP A 78 -64.51 -37.79 -42.00
CA TRP A 78 -65.27 -38.28 -40.85
C TRP A 78 -65.53 -37.13 -39.87
N VAL A 79 -66.80 -36.82 -39.64
CA VAL A 79 -67.24 -35.79 -38.70
C VAL A 79 -67.97 -36.46 -37.54
N TRP A 80 -67.43 -36.30 -36.34
CA TRP A 80 -68.12 -36.65 -35.09
C TRP A 80 -68.63 -35.37 -34.44
N VAL A 81 -69.95 -35.31 -34.21
CA VAL A 81 -70.60 -34.19 -33.54
C VAL A 81 -70.81 -34.58 -32.07
N MET A 82 -70.06 -33.93 -31.20
CA MET A 82 -70.13 -34.14 -29.75
C MET A 82 -71.55 -33.88 -29.25
N GLY A 83 -72.19 -34.89 -28.66
CA GLY A 83 -73.52 -34.77 -28.05
C GLY A 83 -74.71 -35.20 -28.92
N GLU A 84 -74.48 -35.63 -30.17
CA GLU A 84 -75.54 -36.14 -31.06
C GLU A 84 -75.52 -37.67 -31.21
N ALA A 85 -74.50 -38.37 -30.70
CA ALA A 85 -74.43 -39.83 -30.81
C ALA A 85 -75.33 -40.54 -29.77
N PRO A 86 -75.88 -41.74 -30.08
CA PRO A 86 -76.72 -42.47 -29.14
C PRO A 86 -75.99 -42.79 -27.83
N GLY A 87 -76.46 -42.20 -26.72
CA GLY A 87 -75.86 -42.36 -25.39
C GLY A 87 -74.92 -41.24 -24.94
N ASP A 88 -74.65 -40.24 -25.79
CA ASP A 88 -73.87 -39.07 -25.40
C ASP A 88 -74.70 -38.08 -24.56
N LYS A 89 -74.03 -37.39 -23.64
CA LYS A 89 -74.60 -36.22 -22.95
C LYS A 89 -74.75 -35.07 -23.95
N PRO A 90 -75.75 -34.17 -23.81
CA PRO A 90 -75.85 -33.01 -24.66
C PRO A 90 -74.58 -32.14 -24.59
N TYR A 91 -74.22 -31.52 -25.72
CA TYR A 91 -72.99 -30.74 -25.86
C TYR A 91 -72.84 -29.68 -24.77
N GLU A 92 -73.93 -29.01 -24.41
CA GLU A 92 -73.98 -27.97 -23.39
C GLU A 92 -73.48 -28.53 -22.05
N GLN A 93 -73.96 -29.69 -21.64
CA GLN A 93 -73.57 -30.34 -20.39
C GLN A 93 -72.11 -30.81 -20.41
N ILE A 94 -71.62 -31.34 -21.54
CA ILE A 94 -70.20 -31.71 -21.70
C ILE A 94 -69.31 -30.46 -21.60
N SER A 95 -69.71 -29.36 -22.25
CA SER A 95 -68.97 -28.10 -22.26
C SER A 95 -68.93 -27.45 -20.87
N GLU A 96 -70.04 -27.44 -20.15
CA GLU A 96 -70.14 -26.92 -18.78
C GLU A 96 -69.29 -27.76 -17.81
N GLU A 97 -69.34 -29.08 -17.90
CA GLU A 97 -68.52 -29.99 -17.08
C GLU A 97 -67.03 -29.77 -17.32
N LEU A 98 -66.61 -29.60 -18.58
CA LEU A 98 -65.23 -29.29 -18.95
C LEU A 98 -64.77 -27.92 -18.44
N ILE A 99 -65.63 -26.89 -18.51
CA ILE A 99 -65.34 -25.56 -17.97
C ILE A 99 -65.21 -25.63 -16.45
N ALA A 100 -66.13 -26.33 -15.77
CA ALA A 100 -66.11 -26.50 -14.33
C ALA A 100 -64.89 -27.32 -13.85
N GLU A 101 -64.50 -28.35 -14.58
CA GLU A 101 -63.29 -29.13 -14.29
C GLU A 101 -62.02 -28.29 -14.49
N ARG A 102 -61.94 -27.52 -15.58
CA ARG A 102 -60.82 -26.59 -15.81
C ARG A 102 -60.74 -25.51 -14.73
N ALA A 103 -61.88 -24.96 -14.31
CA ALA A 103 -61.94 -23.98 -13.22
C ALA A 103 -61.48 -24.58 -11.89
N ARG A 104 -61.89 -25.82 -11.57
CA ARG A 104 -61.42 -26.53 -10.37
C ARG A 104 -59.91 -26.79 -10.40
N GLN A 105 -59.38 -27.27 -11.52
CA GLN A 105 -57.95 -27.49 -11.68
C GLN A 105 -57.15 -26.18 -11.56
N GLN A 106 -57.67 -25.09 -12.13
CA GLN A 106 -57.04 -23.77 -12.02
C GLN A 106 -57.03 -23.28 -10.56
N ALA A 107 -58.16 -23.38 -9.87
CA ALA A 107 -58.26 -23.03 -8.45
C ALA A 107 -57.33 -23.88 -7.56
N GLN A 108 -57.16 -25.17 -7.85
CA GLN A 108 -56.22 -26.04 -7.14
C GLN A 108 -54.77 -25.59 -7.33
N LYS A 109 -54.37 -25.28 -8.57
CA LYS A 109 -53.01 -24.78 -8.86
C LYS A 109 -52.74 -23.45 -8.14
N GLU A 110 -53.69 -22.53 -8.17
CA GLU A 110 -53.57 -21.24 -7.47
C GLU A 110 -53.47 -21.43 -5.95
N ALA A 111 -54.26 -22.36 -5.38
CA ALA A 111 -54.19 -22.71 -3.97
C ALA A 111 -52.83 -23.33 -3.58
N GLU A 112 -52.28 -24.22 -4.41
CA GLU A 112 -50.94 -24.80 -4.20
C GLU A 112 -49.84 -23.74 -4.28
N GLU A 113 -49.94 -22.80 -5.22
CA GLU A 113 -49.00 -21.68 -5.32
C GLU A 113 -49.06 -20.76 -4.10
N LEU A 114 -50.26 -20.43 -3.64
CA LEU A 114 -50.46 -19.67 -2.40
C LEU A 114 -49.90 -20.41 -1.19
N TRP A 115 -50.10 -21.73 -1.11
CA TRP A 115 -49.54 -22.56 -0.05
C TRP A 115 -48.00 -22.54 -0.06
N ARG A 116 -47.38 -22.71 -1.24
CA ARG A 116 -45.92 -22.61 -1.40
C ARG A 116 -45.40 -21.24 -0.98
N GLN A 117 -46.09 -20.16 -1.32
CA GLN A 117 -45.71 -18.81 -0.90
C GLN A 117 -45.76 -18.68 0.63
N LYS A 118 -46.81 -19.21 1.27
CA LYS A 118 -46.94 -19.18 2.73
C LYS A 118 -45.89 -20.03 3.44
N GLU A 119 -45.59 -21.22 2.92
CA GLU A 119 -44.54 -22.09 3.45
C GLU A 119 -43.15 -21.45 3.33
N ALA A 120 -42.87 -20.78 2.21
CA ALA A 120 -41.65 -20.01 2.02
C ALA A 120 -41.58 -18.80 2.96
N GLU A 121 -42.69 -18.11 3.18
CA GLU A 121 -42.80 -16.99 4.14
C GLU A 121 -42.49 -17.46 5.58
N ILE A 122 -43.07 -18.58 6.01
CA ILE A 122 -42.83 -19.19 7.32
C ILE A 122 -41.36 -19.61 7.46
N THR A 123 -40.83 -20.29 6.46
CA THR A 123 -39.43 -20.73 6.45
C THR A 123 -38.46 -19.54 6.53
N LYS A 124 -38.76 -18.46 5.80
CA LYS A 124 -37.99 -17.22 5.85
C LYS A 124 -38.05 -16.59 7.24
N LYS A 125 -39.23 -16.44 7.83
CA LYS A 125 -39.40 -15.89 9.19
C LYS A 125 -38.60 -16.68 10.23
N PHE A 126 -38.58 -18.01 10.13
CA PHE A 126 -37.79 -18.86 11.03
C PHE A 126 -36.28 -18.65 10.85
N ARG A 127 -35.80 -18.59 9.59
CA ARG A 127 -34.38 -18.30 9.31
C ARG A 127 -33.97 -16.92 9.83
N ASP A 128 -34.80 -15.91 9.62
CA ASP A 128 -34.56 -14.54 10.07
C ASP A 128 -34.51 -14.46 11.60
N ALA A 129 -35.43 -15.13 12.31
CA ALA A 129 -35.43 -15.21 13.77
C ALA A 129 -34.15 -15.88 14.32
N MET A 130 -33.68 -16.96 13.69
CA MET A 130 -32.44 -17.63 14.07
C MET A 130 -31.21 -16.76 13.80
N ALA A 131 -31.20 -15.99 12.72
CA ALA A 131 -30.12 -15.06 12.41
C ALA A 131 -30.08 -13.90 13.41
N GLN A 132 -31.24 -13.38 13.79
CA GLN A 132 -31.36 -12.32 14.80
C GLN A 132 -30.84 -12.78 16.17
N GLU A 133 -31.17 -14.01 16.58
CA GLU A 133 -30.70 -14.56 17.85
C GLU A 133 -29.17 -14.79 17.85
N LYS A 134 -28.62 -15.32 16.75
CA LYS A 134 -27.16 -15.44 16.58
C LYS A 134 -26.45 -14.10 16.65
N ALA A 135 -27.00 -13.08 15.99
CA ALA A 135 -26.45 -11.72 16.02
C ALA A 135 -26.46 -11.13 17.44
N ARG A 136 -27.51 -11.41 18.23
CA ARG A 136 -27.60 -11.00 19.63
C ARG A 136 -26.48 -11.61 20.48
N ILE A 137 -26.25 -12.91 20.35
CA ILE A 137 -25.17 -13.62 21.08
C ILE A 137 -23.79 -13.06 20.71
N VAL A 138 -23.55 -12.77 19.43
CA VAL A 138 -22.28 -12.19 18.97
C VAL A 138 -22.10 -10.77 19.54
N ALA A 139 -23.15 -9.95 19.52
CA ALA A 139 -23.11 -8.60 20.06
C ALA A 139 -22.86 -8.58 21.58
N GLU A 140 -23.42 -9.54 22.32
CA GLU A 140 -23.20 -9.69 23.75
C GLU A 140 -21.74 -10.06 24.07
N LYS A 141 -21.17 -11.03 23.34
CA LYS A 141 -19.75 -11.39 23.48
C LYS A 141 -18.81 -10.20 23.21
N TRP A 142 -19.10 -9.43 22.17
CA TRP A 142 -18.29 -8.26 21.81
C TRP A 142 -18.35 -7.14 22.85
N LYS A 143 -19.49 -6.98 23.54
CA LYS A 143 -19.61 -6.02 24.65
C LYS A 143 -18.72 -6.41 25.83
N VAL A 144 -18.75 -7.68 26.24
CA VAL A 144 -17.90 -8.22 27.31
C VAL A 144 -16.42 -8.02 26.96
N GLU A 145 -16.02 -8.36 25.73
CA GLU A 145 -14.64 -8.19 25.27
C GLU A 145 -14.17 -6.73 25.29
N ILE A 146 -15.05 -5.78 24.95
CA ILE A 146 -14.75 -4.35 25.03
C ILE A 146 -14.60 -3.89 26.48
N GLU A 147 -15.45 -4.36 27.38
CA GLU A 147 -15.40 -4.02 28.80
C GLU A 147 -14.12 -4.58 29.44
N ASP A 148 -13.75 -5.83 29.15
CA ASP A 148 -12.49 -6.44 29.58
C ASP A 148 -11.28 -5.67 29.06
N ARG A 149 -11.29 -5.28 27.78
CA ARG A 149 -10.20 -4.49 27.19
C ARG A 149 -10.09 -3.09 27.81
N LYS A 150 -11.22 -2.47 28.18
CA LYS A 150 -11.21 -1.19 28.90
C LYS A 150 -10.65 -1.36 30.32
N ALA A 151 -11.02 -2.43 31.02
CA ALA A 151 -10.49 -2.75 32.34
C ALA A 151 -8.97 -2.99 32.31
N ALA A 152 -8.49 -3.73 31.31
CA ALA A 152 -7.06 -3.98 31.12
C ALA A 152 -6.26 -2.68 30.90
N LYS A 153 -6.77 -1.77 30.07
CA LYS A 153 -6.15 -0.45 29.86
C LYS A 153 -6.06 0.38 31.13
N LEU A 154 -7.10 0.36 31.95
CA LEU A 154 -7.11 1.09 33.21
C LEU A 154 -6.09 0.53 34.22
N VAL A 155 -5.90 -0.79 34.24
CA VAL A 155 -4.87 -1.44 35.06
C VAL A 155 -3.48 -1.09 34.55
N GLU A 156 -3.25 -1.11 33.24
CA GLU A 156 -1.98 -0.75 32.63
C GLU A 156 -1.61 0.72 32.89
N GLU A 157 -2.56 1.64 32.77
CA GLU A 157 -2.38 3.06 33.07
C GLU A 157 -1.99 3.28 34.54
N LYS A 158 -2.67 2.61 35.48
CA LYS A 158 -2.30 2.66 36.91
C LYS A 158 -0.88 2.16 37.17
N ILE A 159 -0.47 1.08 36.51
CA ILE A 159 0.90 0.54 36.64
C ILE A 159 1.91 1.55 36.11
N GLN A 160 1.63 2.19 34.97
CA GLN A 160 2.52 3.21 34.40
C GLN A 160 2.64 4.45 35.30
N GLU A 161 1.53 4.90 35.90
CA GLU A 161 1.54 6.00 36.86
C GLU A 161 2.35 5.65 38.12
N GLU A 162 2.21 4.44 38.66
CA GLU A 162 3.02 3.99 39.80
C GLU A 162 4.52 3.93 39.46
N LEU A 163 4.87 3.46 38.26
CA LEU A 163 6.27 3.42 37.80
C LEU A 163 6.85 4.82 37.65
N LYS A 164 6.12 5.75 37.01
CA LYS A 164 6.54 7.16 36.89
C LYS A 164 6.72 7.82 38.24
N LYS A 165 5.83 7.53 39.20
CA LYS A 165 5.95 8.07 40.55
C LYS A 165 7.22 7.55 41.25
N ARG A 166 7.53 6.26 41.11
CA ARG A 166 8.78 5.69 41.65
C ARG A 166 10.03 6.29 41.00
N GLU A 167 10.02 6.47 39.68
CA GLU A 167 11.12 7.10 38.94
C GLU A 167 11.35 8.54 39.42
N GLU A 168 10.28 9.32 39.57
CA GLU A 168 10.35 10.69 40.07
C GLU A 168 10.83 10.77 41.52
N GLU A 169 10.40 9.83 42.38
CA GLU A 169 10.90 9.72 43.76
C GLU A 169 12.40 9.38 43.81
N GLU A 170 12.89 8.51 42.92
CA GLU A 170 14.33 8.24 42.81
C GLU A 170 15.11 9.45 42.27
N ARG A 171 14.56 10.14 41.28
CA ARG A 171 15.14 11.39 40.74
C ARG A 171 15.28 12.44 41.83
N GLN A 172 14.23 12.66 42.62
CA GLN A 172 14.25 13.62 43.74
C GLN A 172 15.27 13.24 44.81
N LYS A 173 15.39 11.95 45.15
CA LYS A 173 16.43 11.47 46.07
C LYS A 173 17.83 11.69 45.51
N GLY A 174 18.03 11.50 44.21
CA GLY A 174 19.30 11.79 43.52
C GLY A 174 19.63 13.28 43.54
N GLU A 175 18.66 14.14 43.21
CA GLU A 175 18.82 15.60 43.24
C GLU A 175 19.11 16.12 44.65
N GLU A 176 18.45 15.57 45.66
CA GLU A 176 18.69 15.95 47.06
C GLU A 176 20.09 15.54 47.54
N GLN A 177 20.60 14.37 47.12
CA GLN A 177 21.97 13.96 47.37
C GLN A 177 22.97 14.90 46.70
N ILE A 178 22.74 15.28 45.44
CA ILE A 178 23.58 16.24 44.72
C ILE A 178 23.55 17.59 45.44
N ARG A 179 22.37 18.09 45.84
CA ARG A 179 22.23 19.35 46.57
C ARG A 179 22.99 19.35 47.90
N GLN A 180 22.92 18.24 48.65
CA GLN A 180 23.69 18.08 49.89
C GLN A 180 25.19 18.07 49.62
N GLN A 181 25.64 17.37 48.57
CA GLN A 181 27.04 17.34 48.15
C GLN A 181 27.53 18.72 47.69
N GLU A 182 26.73 19.46 46.92
CA GLU A 182 27.00 20.83 46.50
C GLU A 182 27.12 21.76 47.71
N GLU A 183 26.23 21.64 48.70
CA GLU A 183 26.27 22.46 49.91
C GLU A 183 27.51 22.14 50.76
N ILE A 184 27.85 20.86 50.91
CA ILE A 184 29.09 20.43 51.57
C ILE A 184 30.30 21.01 50.83
N ARG A 185 30.33 20.86 49.50
CA ARG A 185 31.43 21.36 48.66
C ARG A 185 31.55 22.88 48.70
N ALA A 186 30.43 23.59 48.70
CA ALA A 186 30.39 25.05 48.80
C ALA A 186 30.92 25.52 50.15
N ARG A 187 30.61 24.82 51.25
CA ARG A 187 31.18 25.11 52.58
C ARG A 187 32.68 24.85 52.64
N GLU A 188 33.14 23.74 52.06
CA GLU A 188 34.57 23.42 51.94
C GLU A 188 35.32 24.50 51.15
N LEU A 189 34.79 24.87 49.98
CA LEU A 189 35.35 25.92 49.14
C LEU A 189 35.35 27.28 49.86
N TYR A 190 34.29 27.61 50.60
CA TYR A 190 34.23 28.84 51.41
C TYR A 190 35.32 28.87 52.48
N LEU A 191 35.53 27.77 53.20
CA LEU A 191 36.60 27.64 54.19
C LEU A 191 37.98 27.77 53.55
N SER A 192 38.19 27.10 52.41
CA SER A 192 39.44 27.16 51.63
C SER A 192 39.71 28.58 51.10
N LEU A 193 38.69 29.26 50.57
CA LEU A 193 38.79 30.62 50.04
C LEU A 193 39.10 31.63 51.16
N LYS A 194 38.49 31.44 52.33
CA LYS A 194 38.75 32.24 53.53
C LYS A 194 40.19 32.04 54.04
N GLN A 195 40.73 30.83 53.94
CA GLN A 195 42.14 30.55 54.25
C GLN A 195 43.10 31.16 53.21
N ALA A 196 42.75 31.12 51.92
CA ALA A 196 43.52 31.75 50.84
C ALA A 196 43.54 33.29 50.97
N GLN A 197 42.42 33.91 51.35
CA GLN A 197 42.35 35.34 51.67
C GLN A 197 43.25 35.75 52.85
N GLN A 198 43.48 34.86 53.82
CA GLN A 198 44.40 35.10 54.95
C GLN A 198 45.89 34.99 54.56
N HIS A 199 46.21 34.37 53.42
CA HIS A 199 47.58 34.18 52.92
C HIS A 199 47.95 35.12 51.75
N GLY A 200 47.22 36.23 51.58
CA GLY A 200 47.12 36.95 50.30
C GLY A 200 48.43 37.22 49.54
N GLN A 201 48.42 36.95 48.23
CA GLN A 201 48.64 37.88 47.11
C GLN A 201 48.52 37.12 45.78
N HIS A 202 47.65 37.52 44.85
CA HIS A 202 47.89 37.37 43.40
C HIS A 202 46.92 38.23 42.58
N ASN A 203 47.45 39.07 41.68
CA ASN A 203 46.71 39.98 40.81
C ASN A 203 46.70 39.50 39.33
N ASP A 204 47.11 38.26 39.03
CA ASP A 204 47.15 37.76 37.63
C ASP A 204 45.88 36.99 37.20
N ASP A 205 45.03 36.53 38.14
CA ASP A 205 43.88 35.68 37.81
C ASP A 205 42.73 36.45 37.12
N ASP A 206 42.60 37.74 37.38
CA ASP A 206 41.59 38.62 36.75
C ASP A 206 41.88 38.85 35.26
N GLN A 207 43.17 38.88 34.89
CA GLN A 207 43.59 39.13 33.51
C GLN A 207 43.33 37.91 32.63
N GLU A 208 43.58 36.70 33.15
CA GLU A 208 43.28 35.44 32.45
C GLU A 208 41.77 35.21 32.30
N TRP A 209 40.98 35.57 33.31
CA TRP A 209 39.51 35.48 33.24
C TRP A 209 38.91 36.42 32.18
N GLU A 210 39.38 37.66 32.09
CA GLU A 210 38.96 38.60 31.06
C GLU A 210 39.33 38.13 29.64
N GLU A 211 40.52 37.55 29.47
CA GLU A 211 40.91 36.95 28.19
C GLU A 211 40.03 35.76 27.81
N GLN A 212 39.69 34.91 28.79
CA GLN A 212 38.84 33.75 28.58
C GLN A 212 37.40 34.17 28.24
N LEU A 213 36.89 35.24 28.87
CA LEU A 213 35.60 35.84 28.54
C LEU A 213 35.60 36.46 27.14
N ARG A 214 36.70 37.11 26.74
CA ARG A 214 36.89 37.69 25.39
C ARG A 214 36.94 36.59 24.32
N ARG A 215 37.66 35.50 24.58
CA ARG A 215 37.71 34.30 23.70
C ARG A 215 36.35 33.64 23.55
N SER A 216 35.60 33.49 24.65
CA SER A 216 34.23 32.94 24.62
C SER A 216 33.26 33.81 23.81
N LYS A 217 33.30 35.13 24.01
CA LYS A 217 32.45 36.09 23.29
C LYS A 217 32.77 36.13 21.78
N ALA A 218 34.05 36.05 21.41
CA ALA A 218 34.48 35.97 20.01
C ALA A 218 34.02 34.67 19.33
N ALA A 219 34.14 33.53 20.02
CA ALA A 219 33.66 32.24 19.51
C ALA A 219 32.12 32.21 19.32
N ASP A 220 31.38 32.89 20.18
CA ASP A 220 29.92 33.02 20.08
C ASP A 220 29.51 33.90 18.90
N GLU A 221 30.25 34.98 18.66
CA GLU A 221 30.04 35.89 17.54
C GLU A 221 30.39 35.23 16.18
N GLU A 222 31.45 34.43 16.15
CA GLU A 222 31.85 33.64 14.99
C GLU A 222 30.80 32.58 14.61
N ARG A 223 30.24 31.87 15.60
CA ARG A 223 29.11 30.94 15.39
C ARG A 223 27.88 31.65 14.83
N ARG A 224 27.56 32.85 15.32
CA ARG A 224 26.44 33.67 14.81
C ARG A 224 26.69 34.15 13.37
N HIS A 225 27.93 34.47 13.03
CA HIS A 225 28.31 34.88 11.68
C HIS A 225 28.27 33.73 10.67
N GLN A 226 28.74 32.54 11.05
CA GLN A 226 28.60 31.32 10.24
C GLN A 226 27.13 30.98 9.98
N ALA A 227 26.27 31.08 11.00
CA ALA A 227 24.83 30.82 10.85
C ALA A 227 24.14 31.80 9.88
N ARG A 228 24.56 33.07 9.84
CA ARG A 228 24.06 34.06 8.87
C ARG A 228 24.50 33.74 7.44
N ARG A 229 25.78 33.43 7.24
CA ARG A 229 26.32 33.06 5.92
C ARG A 229 25.62 31.83 5.33
N ALA A 230 25.35 30.82 6.15
CA ALA A 230 24.62 29.62 5.74
C ALA A 230 23.19 29.93 5.24
N ARG A 231 22.46 30.82 5.93
CA ARG A 231 21.10 31.24 5.51
C ARG A 231 21.11 31.99 4.17
N ASP A 232 22.08 32.88 3.98
CA ASP A 232 22.22 33.66 2.74
C ASP A 232 22.70 32.80 1.56
N GLU A 233 23.46 31.74 1.84
CA GLU A 233 23.88 30.76 0.85
C GLU A 233 22.74 29.84 0.40
N TYR A 234 21.90 29.36 1.33
CA TYR A 234 20.67 28.63 1.02
C TYR A 234 19.73 29.46 0.13
N ARG A 235 19.52 30.74 0.47
CA ARG A 235 18.71 31.65 -0.35
C ARG A 235 19.29 31.85 -1.76
N ARG A 236 20.62 31.94 -1.88
CA ARG A 236 21.30 32.07 -3.18
C ARG A 236 21.25 30.80 -4.01
N GLN A 237 21.36 29.62 -3.39
CA GLN A 237 21.26 28.34 -4.08
C GLN A 237 19.84 28.06 -4.56
N SER A 238 18.83 28.36 -3.74
CA SER A 238 17.41 28.30 -4.13
C SER A 238 17.10 29.16 -5.36
N LEU A 239 17.61 30.40 -5.40
CA LEU A 239 17.42 31.30 -6.56
C LEU A 239 18.19 30.84 -7.81
N ARG A 240 19.37 30.22 -7.64
CA ARG A 240 20.14 29.66 -8.77
C ARG A 240 19.53 28.39 -9.35
N ALA A 241 18.86 27.57 -8.54
CA ALA A 241 18.12 26.40 -9.01
C ALA A 241 16.94 26.82 -9.92
N ILE A 242 16.26 27.92 -9.58
CA ILE A 242 15.19 28.50 -10.40
C ILE A 242 15.72 29.07 -11.73
N GLN A 243 16.93 29.67 -11.74
CA GLN A 243 17.52 30.26 -12.95
C GLN A 243 18.17 29.25 -13.90
N LYS A 244 18.59 28.06 -13.43
CA LYS A 244 19.32 27.06 -14.25
C LYS A 244 18.44 26.15 -15.11
N GLY A 245 17.12 26.37 -15.18
CA GLY A 245 16.24 25.66 -16.13
C GLY A 245 16.24 24.13 -15.98
N ARG A 246 16.59 23.60 -14.80
CA ARG A 246 16.61 22.17 -14.47
C ARG A 246 15.34 21.68 -13.77
N VAL A 247 14.28 22.47 -13.87
CA VAL A 247 12.91 22.05 -13.56
C VAL A 247 12.06 22.59 -14.72
N ALA A 248 11.45 21.69 -15.49
CA ALA A 248 10.37 22.10 -16.38
C ALA A 248 9.34 22.84 -15.52
N GLY A 249 9.10 24.12 -15.83
CA GLY A 249 8.20 24.96 -15.06
C GLY A 249 6.79 24.36 -15.00
N LEU A 250 6.50 23.66 -13.91
CA LEU A 250 5.17 23.14 -13.61
C LEU A 250 4.66 23.58 -12.22
N SER A 251 5.31 24.54 -11.56
CA SER A 251 4.86 25.06 -10.26
C SER A 251 4.04 26.35 -10.35
N THR A 252 3.73 26.84 -11.55
CA THR A 252 2.83 27.99 -11.79
C THR A 252 1.46 27.60 -12.35
N LEU A 253 1.10 26.31 -12.39
CA LEU A 253 -0.15 25.84 -12.98
C LEU A 253 -1.12 25.12 -12.02
N PHE A 254 -1.10 25.48 -10.74
CA PHE A 254 -2.19 25.11 -9.82
C PHE A 254 -2.48 26.22 -8.80
N LYS A 255 -2.80 27.42 -9.29
CA LYS A 255 -3.54 28.40 -8.50
C LYS A 255 -4.41 29.28 -9.38
N GLY A 256 -5.68 28.87 -9.50
CA GLY A 256 -6.83 29.71 -9.85
C GLY A 256 -7.13 29.84 -11.33
N THR A 257 -8.23 29.25 -11.79
CA THR A 257 -9.48 30.00 -11.97
C THR A 257 -10.63 29.09 -12.44
N SER A 258 -11.78 29.35 -11.83
CA SER A 258 -13.10 28.94 -12.29
C SER A 258 -13.54 29.86 -13.43
N LEU A 259 -14.39 29.32 -14.32
CA LEU A 259 -15.22 29.93 -15.38
C LEU A 259 -14.69 29.95 -16.84
N ASN A 260 -15.29 29.03 -17.61
CA ASN A 260 -15.90 29.14 -18.95
C ASN A 260 -15.22 29.95 -20.06
N SER A 261 -14.87 29.32 -21.19
CA SER A 261 -15.69 29.24 -22.43
C SER A 261 -14.86 28.75 -23.64
N ASP A 262 -15.48 27.86 -24.42
CA ASP A 262 -15.13 27.40 -25.79
C ASP A 262 -15.00 28.58 -26.80
N PRO A 263 -14.27 28.47 -27.94
CA PRO A 263 -14.63 27.53 -29.02
C PRO A 263 -13.53 26.88 -29.89
N GLU A 264 -13.94 25.72 -30.43
CA GLU A 264 -13.61 25.04 -31.70
C GLU A 264 -12.37 25.44 -32.51
N THR A 265 -11.54 24.45 -32.86
CA THR A 265 -11.15 24.24 -34.27
C THR A 265 -10.70 22.79 -34.56
N LYS A 266 -11.17 22.27 -35.69
CA LYS A 266 -11.05 20.90 -36.23
C LYS A 266 -9.68 20.61 -36.85
N LEU A 267 -9.39 19.30 -37.05
CA LEU A 267 -8.70 18.59 -38.17
C LEU A 267 -8.10 17.29 -37.57
N ASN A 268 -8.59 16.06 -37.79
CA ASN A 268 -8.78 15.17 -38.96
C ASN A 268 -7.52 14.38 -39.42
N ASP A 269 -7.74 13.06 -39.57
CA ASP A 269 -6.94 12.00 -40.24
C ASP A 269 -5.64 11.50 -39.55
N GLY A 270 -5.30 10.22 -39.41
CA GLY A 270 -5.81 8.90 -39.81
C GLY A 270 -4.73 7.84 -39.41
N PRO A 271 -5.05 6.54 -39.22
CA PRO A 271 -4.13 5.56 -38.60
C PRO A 271 -3.44 4.63 -39.63
N SER A 272 -2.19 4.22 -39.40
CA SER A 272 -1.51 3.10 -40.11
C SER A 272 -0.13 2.76 -39.48
N PRO A 273 0.44 1.55 -39.67
CA PRO A 273 0.36 0.48 -38.69
C PRO A 273 1.74 0.05 -38.12
N LEU A 274 1.68 -0.66 -36.99
CA LEU A 274 2.81 -1.33 -36.34
C LEU A 274 3.31 -2.51 -37.18
N LEU A 275 4.60 -2.48 -37.52
CA LEU A 275 5.33 -3.65 -38.01
C LEU A 275 5.59 -4.62 -36.85
N SER A 276 5.15 -5.85 -37.03
CA SER A 276 5.47 -7.00 -36.19
C SER A 276 6.87 -7.51 -36.55
N LEU A 277 7.76 -7.55 -35.57
CA LEU A 277 9.03 -8.25 -35.64
C LEU A 277 9.03 -9.32 -34.55
N SER A 278 8.81 -10.57 -34.98
CA SER A 278 8.99 -11.77 -34.17
C SER A 278 10.48 -11.99 -33.89
N ALA A 279 10.89 -11.85 -32.63
CA ALA A 279 12.19 -12.25 -32.13
C ALA A 279 12.12 -13.63 -31.44
N PRO A 280 13.24 -14.38 -31.38
CA PRO A 280 13.23 -15.83 -31.20
C PRO A 280 12.94 -16.26 -29.77
N SER A 281 12.30 -17.42 -29.67
CA SER A 281 12.00 -18.19 -28.46
C SER A 281 13.27 -18.44 -27.63
N SER A 282 13.53 -17.55 -26.67
CA SER A 282 14.34 -17.86 -25.50
C SER A 282 13.43 -18.60 -24.52
N LYS A 283 13.88 -19.73 -23.99
CA LYS A 283 13.13 -20.56 -23.04
C LYS A 283 12.53 -19.64 -21.97
N ILE A 284 11.21 -19.49 -21.99
CA ILE A 284 10.49 -18.61 -21.07
C ILE A 284 10.65 -19.23 -19.68
N TRP A 285 11.60 -18.72 -18.92
CA TRP A 285 11.61 -18.92 -17.48
C TRP A 285 10.32 -18.27 -16.97
N GLU A 286 9.32 -19.09 -16.63
CA GLU A 286 8.10 -18.58 -16.00
C GLU A 286 8.45 -18.13 -14.58
N ARG A 287 8.74 -16.82 -14.47
CA ARG A 287 9.06 -16.18 -13.21
C ARG A 287 7.92 -16.45 -12.21
N PRO A 288 8.19 -17.08 -11.06
CA PRO A 288 7.17 -17.28 -10.04
C PRO A 288 6.67 -15.92 -9.54
N SER A 289 5.46 -15.87 -8.97
CA SER A 289 4.86 -14.59 -8.52
C SER A 289 5.71 -13.86 -7.48
N ARG A 290 6.50 -14.59 -6.69
CA ARG A 290 7.46 -14.08 -5.71
C ARG A 290 8.71 -14.97 -5.64
N PRO A 291 9.87 -14.42 -5.26
CA PRO A 291 11.01 -15.25 -4.91
C PRO A 291 10.65 -16.11 -3.70
N PHE A 292 10.90 -17.41 -3.79
CA PHE A 292 10.62 -18.37 -2.70
C PHE A 292 11.88 -19.10 -2.22
N SER A 293 13.00 -18.96 -2.93
CA SER A 293 14.30 -19.46 -2.50
C SER A 293 15.42 -18.60 -3.05
N ARG A 294 16.59 -18.67 -2.38
CA ARG A 294 17.79 -17.95 -2.76
C ARG A 294 18.26 -18.32 -4.16
N GLU A 295 18.15 -19.59 -4.55
CA GLU A 295 18.53 -20.08 -5.86
C GLU A 295 17.72 -19.42 -6.98
N VAL A 296 16.42 -19.22 -6.76
CA VAL A 296 15.57 -18.56 -7.76
C VAL A 296 15.92 -17.07 -7.88
N ILE A 297 16.30 -16.42 -6.77
CA ILE A 297 16.77 -15.04 -6.79
C ILE A 297 18.08 -14.92 -7.57
N VAL A 298 19.03 -15.84 -7.34
CA VAL A 298 20.31 -15.87 -8.08
C VAL A 298 20.05 -16.05 -9.58
N HIS A 299 19.17 -16.98 -9.97
CA HIS A 299 18.81 -17.20 -11.36
C HIS A 299 18.17 -15.95 -11.99
N TRP A 300 17.19 -15.33 -11.32
CA TRP A 300 16.57 -14.08 -11.76
C TRP A 300 17.60 -12.96 -11.93
N PHE A 301 18.51 -12.81 -10.97
CA PHE A 301 19.54 -11.78 -11.04
C PHE A 301 20.45 -12.00 -12.26
N LYS A 302 20.92 -13.23 -12.47
CA LYS A 302 21.82 -13.57 -13.58
C LYS A 302 21.16 -13.39 -14.95
N GLU A 303 19.92 -13.83 -15.12
CA GLU A 303 19.23 -13.78 -16.42
C GLU A 303 18.66 -12.40 -16.73
N GLU A 304 18.18 -11.65 -15.73
CA GLU A 304 17.40 -10.43 -15.98
C GLU A 304 18.06 -9.14 -15.51
N GLN A 305 18.87 -9.18 -14.45
CA GLN A 305 19.43 -7.98 -13.83
C GLN A 305 20.89 -7.75 -14.23
N LEU A 306 21.67 -8.82 -14.40
CA LEU A 306 23.06 -8.77 -14.83
C LEU A 306 23.19 -8.18 -16.25
N PRO A 307 22.36 -8.53 -17.26
CA PRO A 307 22.41 -7.88 -18.57
C PRO A 307 22.08 -6.39 -18.51
N ARG A 308 21.31 -5.97 -17.49
CA ARG A 308 20.96 -4.57 -17.22
C ARG A 308 21.99 -3.85 -16.36
N ARG A 309 23.13 -4.50 -16.09
CA ARG A 309 24.24 -3.99 -15.28
C ARG A 309 23.82 -3.58 -13.86
N ALA A 310 22.83 -4.27 -13.27
CA ALA A 310 22.44 -4.00 -11.90
C ALA A 310 23.61 -4.31 -10.93
N GLY A 311 23.84 -3.41 -9.97
CA GLY A 311 24.92 -3.54 -9.00
C GLY A 311 26.31 -3.14 -9.51
N PHE A 312 26.45 -2.66 -10.75
CA PHE A 312 27.71 -2.11 -11.26
C PHE A 312 27.77 -0.58 -11.13
N GLU A 313 28.98 -0.04 -11.03
CA GLU A 313 29.17 1.41 -11.16
C GLU A 313 28.89 1.87 -12.61
N ARG A 314 28.44 3.13 -12.76
CA ARG A 314 27.94 3.72 -14.02
C ARG A 314 28.85 3.50 -15.22
N ASN A 315 30.16 3.62 -15.03
CA ASN A 315 31.16 3.58 -16.10
C ASN A 315 32.26 2.54 -15.83
N SER A 316 32.01 1.56 -14.96
CA SER A 316 33.02 0.58 -14.56
C SER A 316 32.47 -0.84 -14.66
N ASN A 317 33.36 -1.80 -14.83
CA ASN A 317 33.04 -3.22 -14.68
C ASN A 317 33.24 -3.72 -13.25
N ARG A 318 33.36 -2.78 -12.30
CA ARG A 318 33.43 -3.07 -10.87
C ARG A 318 32.03 -3.05 -10.27
N VAL A 319 31.77 -3.99 -9.38
CA VAL A 319 30.57 -4.00 -8.55
C VAL A 319 30.61 -2.76 -7.65
N ALA A 320 29.50 -2.03 -7.60
CA ALA A 320 29.39 -0.80 -6.86
C ALA A 320 29.51 -1.05 -5.36
N THR A 321 30.17 -0.13 -4.66
CA THR A 321 30.46 -0.28 -3.23
C THR A 321 29.20 -0.44 -2.38
N TRP A 322 28.11 0.25 -2.75
CA TRP A 322 26.80 0.18 -2.08
C TRP A 322 26.03 -1.12 -2.32
N PHE A 323 26.49 -2.02 -3.20
CA PHE A 323 25.73 -3.23 -3.55
C PHE A 323 26.17 -4.43 -2.70
N HIS A 324 25.25 -5.04 -1.96
CA HIS A 324 25.52 -6.15 -1.03
C HIS A 324 24.91 -7.49 -1.43
N GLY A 325 24.28 -7.60 -2.61
CA GLY A 325 23.66 -8.85 -3.02
C GLY A 325 22.55 -9.31 -2.06
N ILE A 326 22.47 -10.61 -1.78
CA ILE A 326 21.38 -11.20 -0.99
C ILE A 326 21.77 -11.22 0.49
N ILE A 327 21.45 -10.14 1.20
CA ILE A 327 21.56 -10.03 2.66
C ILE A 327 20.22 -9.70 3.29
N SER A 328 20.04 -10.13 4.54
CA SER A 328 18.83 -9.86 5.31
C SER A 328 18.75 -8.39 5.74
N ARG A 329 17.57 -7.98 6.19
CA ARG A 329 17.36 -6.65 6.77
C ARG A 329 18.26 -6.42 7.99
N GLN A 330 18.36 -7.41 8.87
CA GLN A 330 19.13 -7.34 10.11
C GLN A 330 20.62 -7.17 9.84
N GLU A 331 21.17 -7.96 8.91
CA GLU A 331 22.58 -7.81 8.48
C GLU A 331 22.85 -6.41 7.89
N ALA A 332 21.92 -5.87 7.11
CA ALA A 332 22.05 -4.51 6.59
C ALA A 332 22.05 -3.44 7.70
N GLU A 333 21.20 -3.60 8.71
CA GLU A 333 21.14 -2.71 9.88
C GLU A 333 22.45 -2.79 10.69
N GLU A 334 23.00 -3.99 10.91
CA GLU A 334 24.29 -4.19 11.59
C GLU A 334 25.45 -3.48 10.87
N LEU A 335 25.50 -3.59 9.54
CA LEU A 335 26.52 -2.92 8.70
C LEU A 335 26.42 -1.39 8.78
N LEU A 336 25.21 -0.86 8.97
CA LEU A 336 24.93 0.57 9.05
C LEU A 336 24.94 1.14 10.47
N MET A 337 24.94 0.29 11.51
CA MET A 337 24.76 0.70 12.91
C MET A 337 25.81 1.69 13.40
N ASN A 338 27.06 1.48 12.99
CA ASN A 338 28.21 2.31 13.37
C ASN A 338 28.61 3.31 12.27
N LYS A 339 27.70 3.61 11.34
CA LYS A 339 27.94 4.55 10.24
C LYS A 339 27.26 5.89 10.49
N SER A 340 27.69 6.89 9.74
CA SER A 340 27.14 8.25 9.74
C SER A 340 25.69 8.25 9.23
N GLU A 341 24.90 9.23 9.69
CA GLU A 341 23.61 9.52 9.04
C GLU A 341 23.82 9.83 7.56
N GLY A 342 22.94 9.33 6.70
CA GLY A 342 23.11 9.41 5.25
C GLY A 342 23.83 8.21 4.65
N SER A 343 24.40 7.33 5.48
CA SER A 343 24.98 6.07 5.01
C SER A 343 23.90 5.12 4.52
N PHE A 344 24.16 4.43 3.41
CA PHE A 344 23.18 3.54 2.78
C PHE A 344 23.81 2.32 2.11
N LEU A 345 23.00 1.31 1.86
CA LEU A 345 23.36 0.18 1.01
C LEU A 345 22.14 -0.37 0.28
N VAL A 346 22.36 -1.10 -0.80
CA VAL A 346 21.33 -1.77 -1.59
C VAL A 346 21.54 -3.27 -1.52
N ARG A 347 20.49 -3.97 -1.13
CA ARG A 347 20.42 -5.43 -1.07
C ARG A 347 19.34 -5.94 -2.01
N VAL A 348 19.53 -7.13 -2.57
CA VAL A 348 18.50 -7.86 -3.29
C VAL A 348 17.46 -8.33 -2.27
N SER A 349 16.19 -8.06 -2.53
CA SER A 349 15.13 -8.44 -1.60
C SER A 349 14.76 -9.91 -1.79
N GLU A 350 14.60 -10.62 -0.68
CA GLU A 350 14.12 -12.00 -0.68
C GLU A 350 12.58 -12.10 -0.69
N LYS A 351 11.88 -10.96 -0.55
CA LYS A 351 10.41 -10.90 -0.56
C LYS A 351 9.84 -10.47 -1.90
N ILE A 352 10.66 -9.79 -2.71
CA ILE A 352 10.22 -9.15 -3.95
C ILE A 352 11.21 -9.37 -5.10
N TRP A 353 10.71 -9.37 -6.33
CA TRP A 353 11.55 -9.29 -7.54
C TRP A 353 12.12 -7.89 -7.72
N GLY A 354 13.09 -7.54 -6.88
CA GLY A 354 13.64 -6.20 -6.78
C GLY A 354 14.65 -6.08 -5.65
N TYR A 355 14.82 -4.85 -5.18
CA TYR A 355 15.85 -4.50 -4.21
C TYR A 355 15.24 -3.81 -3.01
N ALA A 356 16.00 -3.74 -1.93
CA ALA A 356 15.72 -2.87 -0.80
C ALA A 356 16.93 -1.96 -0.59
N LEU A 357 16.69 -0.66 -0.50
CA LEU A 357 17.67 0.32 -0.06
C LEU A 357 17.54 0.47 1.45
N SER A 358 18.60 0.12 2.18
CA SER A 358 18.70 0.33 3.62
C SER A 358 19.47 1.62 3.88
N TYR A 359 18.92 2.49 4.73
CA TYR A 359 19.42 3.84 4.99
C TYR A 359 19.56 4.11 6.48
N ARG A 360 20.67 4.71 6.88
CA ARG A 360 20.95 5.15 8.26
C ARG A 360 20.38 6.56 8.49
N GLN A 361 19.39 6.64 9.37
CA GLN A 361 18.83 7.90 9.85
C GLN A 361 19.32 8.21 11.27
N GLN A 362 19.23 9.47 11.70
CA GLN A 362 19.62 9.93 13.04
C GLN A 362 19.23 9.00 14.21
N SER A 363 18.03 8.42 14.20
CA SER A 363 17.50 7.58 15.29
C SER A 363 17.09 6.17 14.87
N GLY A 364 17.69 5.61 13.81
CA GLY A 364 17.41 4.24 13.39
C GLY A 364 17.74 3.96 11.93
N PHE A 365 16.91 3.13 11.30
CA PHE A 365 17.09 2.73 9.91
C PHE A 365 15.78 2.86 9.15
N LYS A 366 15.88 3.26 7.87
CA LYS A 366 14.78 3.23 6.91
C LYS A 366 15.09 2.24 5.81
N HIS A 367 14.06 1.58 5.32
CA HIS A 367 14.17 0.66 4.19
C HIS A 367 13.18 1.07 3.11
N PHE A 368 13.66 1.16 1.89
CA PHE A 368 12.86 1.52 0.73
C PHE A 368 12.90 0.38 -0.28
N LEU A 369 11.73 -0.21 -0.57
CA LEU A 369 11.63 -1.21 -1.63
C LEU A 369 11.75 -0.55 -3.00
N VAL A 370 12.58 -1.16 -3.86
CA VAL A 370 12.80 -0.77 -5.25
C VAL A 370 12.21 -1.84 -6.14
N ASP A 371 11.22 -1.46 -6.95
CA ASP A 371 10.61 -2.37 -7.94
C ASP A 371 11.56 -2.52 -9.14
N ALA A 372 11.92 -3.76 -9.47
CA ALA A 372 12.71 -4.10 -10.66
C ALA A 372 11.98 -5.09 -11.57
N SER A 373 10.66 -5.23 -11.41
CA SER A 373 9.86 -6.19 -12.16
C SER A 373 9.64 -5.82 -13.63
N GLY A 374 9.87 -4.56 -14.01
CA GLY A 374 9.77 -4.06 -15.38
C GLY A 374 11.12 -3.61 -15.97
N ASP A 375 11.07 -2.78 -17.00
CA ASP A 375 12.22 -2.21 -17.73
C ASP A 375 12.86 -0.98 -17.05
N PHE A 376 12.44 -0.69 -15.82
CA PHE A 376 12.87 0.47 -15.03
C PHE A 376 13.05 0.11 -13.56
N TYR A 377 13.60 1.03 -12.79
CA TYR A 377 13.75 0.98 -11.36
C TYR A 377 13.07 2.19 -10.74
N SER A 378 12.29 1.99 -9.68
CA SER A 378 11.65 3.08 -8.93
C SER A 378 11.39 2.64 -7.49
N PHE A 379 11.35 3.60 -6.56
CA PHE A 379 10.87 3.31 -5.21
C PHE A 379 9.39 2.96 -5.24
N LEU A 380 9.01 1.88 -4.56
CA LEU A 380 7.65 1.38 -4.57
C LEU A 380 6.76 2.33 -3.74
N GLY A 381 5.97 3.16 -4.39
CA GLY A 381 4.97 4.00 -3.73
C GLY A 381 5.53 5.21 -2.97
N VAL A 382 6.74 5.70 -3.26
CA VAL A 382 7.26 6.97 -2.71
C VAL A 382 7.56 7.96 -3.83
N ASP A 383 8.30 7.51 -4.85
CA ASP A 383 8.78 8.35 -5.94
C ASP A 383 8.14 7.90 -7.27
N PRO A 384 7.45 8.79 -8.01
CA PRO A 384 6.98 8.50 -9.37
C PRO A 384 8.11 8.42 -10.40
N ASN A 385 9.34 8.84 -10.07
CA ASN A 385 10.45 8.87 -11.01
C ASN A 385 10.93 7.46 -11.33
N ARG A 386 10.98 7.15 -12.63
CA ARG A 386 11.43 5.88 -13.18
C ARG A 386 12.86 6.06 -13.70
N HIS A 387 13.76 5.20 -13.26
CA HIS A 387 15.16 5.21 -13.65
C HIS A 387 15.47 4.03 -14.57
N ALA A 388 16.32 4.24 -15.57
CA ALA A 388 16.68 3.19 -16.53
C ALA A 388 17.57 2.10 -15.91
N THR A 389 18.52 2.52 -15.06
CA THR A 389 19.41 1.61 -14.32
C THR A 389 19.28 1.79 -12.81
N LEU A 390 19.64 0.76 -12.04
CA LEU A 390 19.68 0.86 -10.58
C LEU A 390 20.67 1.95 -10.14
N THR A 391 21.78 2.11 -10.85
CA THR A 391 22.79 3.14 -10.59
C THR A 391 22.25 4.55 -10.87
N ASP A 392 21.38 4.74 -11.86
CA ASP A 392 20.67 6.02 -12.08
C ASP A 392 19.78 6.39 -10.90
N LEU A 393 19.07 5.42 -10.34
CA LEU A 393 18.22 5.64 -9.17
C LEU A 393 19.06 6.10 -7.97
N ILE A 394 20.18 5.42 -7.72
CA ILE A 394 21.09 5.77 -6.62
C ILE A 394 21.71 7.14 -6.83
N ASP A 395 22.28 7.40 -8.01
CA ASP A 395 22.96 8.68 -8.29
C ASP A 395 22.00 9.86 -8.21
N PHE A 396 20.75 9.72 -8.68
CA PHE A 396 19.74 10.76 -8.56
C PHE A 396 19.47 11.12 -7.10
N HIS A 397 19.30 10.10 -6.24
CA HIS A 397 18.98 10.31 -4.82
C HIS A 397 20.19 10.67 -3.94
N LYS A 398 21.37 10.87 -4.54
CA LYS A 398 22.49 11.55 -3.86
C LYS A 398 22.29 13.06 -3.77
N GLU A 399 21.53 13.63 -4.72
CA GLU A 399 21.26 15.06 -4.80
C GLU A 399 19.78 15.38 -4.49
N GLU A 400 18.86 14.44 -4.73
CA GLU A 400 17.42 14.59 -4.50
C GLU A 400 16.93 13.71 -3.35
N ILE A 401 16.04 14.26 -2.52
CA ILE A 401 15.50 13.55 -1.35
C ILE A 401 14.55 12.41 -1.76
N ILE A 402 14.58 11.28 -1.05
CA ILE A 402 13.67 10.15 -1.31
C ILE A 402 12.24 10.50 -0.86
N THR A 403 12.05 10.96 0.37
CA THR A 403 10.76 11.42 0.88
C THR A 403 10.80 12.89 1.28
N SER A 404 9.72 13.62 1.00
CA SER A 404 9.59 15.03 1.41
C SER A 404 9.52 15.22 2.93
N SER A 405 9.04 14.20 3.65
CA SER A 405 8.88 14.24 5.11
C SER A 405 10.15 13.84 5.86
N GLY A 406 10.95 12.95 5.27
CA GLY A 406 12.16 12.40 5.89
C GLY A 406 13.47 13.03 5.41
N GLY A 407 13.50 13.65 4.22
CA GLY A 407 14.66 14.38 3.72
C GLY A 407 15.89 13.50 3.46
N GLU A 408 15.70 12.21 3.17
CA GLU A 408 16.81 11.26 3.02
C GLU A 408 17.59 11.50 1.72
N LEU A 409 18.88 11.80 1.86
CA LEU A 409 19.85 11.88 0.76
C LEU A 409 20.87 10.76 0.89
N LEU A 410 21.17 10.10 -0.21
CA LEU A 410 22.16 9.02 -0.25
C LEU A 410 23.58 9.59 -0.22
N LEU A 411 24.13 9.79 0.97
CA LEU A 411 25.42 10.46 1.14
C LEU A 411 26.60 9.50 0.99
N GLU A 412 26.65 8.47 1.82
CA GLU A 412 27.81 7.58 1.92
C GLU A 412 27.44 6.13 1.60
N PRO A 413 28.03 5.51 0.57
CA PRO A 413 27.81 4.09 0.30
C PRO A 413 28.50 3.25 1.39
N CYS A 414 27.75 2.40 2.07
CA CYS A 414 28.32 1.38 2.94
C CYS A 414 28.94 0.29 2.07
N GLY A 415 30.23 0.01 2.29
CA GLY A 415 30.99 -0.97 1.54
C GLY A 415 30.95 -2.37 2.15
N GLN A 416 31.60 -3.30 1.45
CA GLN A 416 31.76 -4.70 1.87
C GLN A 416 32.67 -4.84 3.09
N GLN A 417 32.28 -5.70 4.04
CA GLN A 417 33.12 -6.04 5.21
C GLN A 417 33.60 -7.50 5.20
N LYS A 418 32.92 -8.40 4.47
CA LYS A 418 33.22 -9.84 4.42
C LYS A 418 34.11 -10.20 3.22
N SER A 419 34.85 -11.30 3.35
CA SER A 419 35.61 -11.94 2.28
C SER A 419 35.28 -13.45 2.24
N PRO A 420 34.66 -13.98 1.17
CA PRO A 420 34.27 -13.28 -0.06
C PRO A 420 33.16 -12.23 0.18
N PRO A 421 33.02 -11.24 -0.72
CA PRO A 421 32.00 -10.19 -0.61
C PRO A 421 30.56 -10.74 -0.56
N ASP A 422 29.63 -10.00 0.02
CA ASP A 422 28.23 -10.41 0.19
C ASP A 422 27.55 -10.70 -1.17
N TYR A 423 27.98 -10.00 -2.23
CA TYR A 423 27.48 -10.17 -3.58
C TYR A 423 28.07 -11.35 -4.36
N SER A 424 29.10 -12.05 -3.85
CA SER A 424 29.80 -13.12 -4.58
C SER A 424 28.86 -14.13 -5.27
N PRO A 425 27.83 -14.67 -4.58
CA PRO A 425 26.94 -15.68 -5.17
C PRO A 425 26.15 -15.21 -6.41
N LEU A 426 26.06 -13.90 -6.64
CA LEU A 426 25.34 -13.31 -7.76
C LEU A 426 26.20 -13.14 -9.02
N PHE A 427 27.52 -13.05 -8.86
CA PHE A 427 28.46 -12.74 -9.94
C PHE A 427 29.42 -13.88 -10.29
N GLU A 428 29.42 -14.97 -9.49
CA GLU A 428 30.18 -16.20 -9.75
C GLU A 428 29.56 -17.11 -10.81
#